data_AF-A0A953XI48-F1
#
_entry.id   AF-A0A953XI48-F1
#
_cell.length_a   1.000
_cell.length_b   1.000
_cell.length_c   1.000
_cell.angle_alpha   90.00
_cell.angle_beta   90.00
_cell.angle_gamma   90.00
#
_symmetry.space_group_name_H-M   'P 1'
#
loop_
_entity.id
_entity.type
_entity.pdbx_description
1 polymer ?
#
loop_
_entity_poly.entity_id
_entity_poly.type
_entity_poly.pdbx_seq_one_letter_code
_entity_poly.pdbx_strand_id
1 'polypeptide(L)'
;MAEKAADKPAKKTAKKAAAKKSTRKKATKKKATKKKGAKKGSRRGKPLVIVESPAKAKTINRYLGDGYVVKASVGHVRDLPKSKIGIDVDNNFEPQYLTIRGKKDIIKELKTAAEKAKTVYLAPDPDREGEDIAWHLKEALGLEDDRAKRVTFNE
;
A
#
# COMPACT_ATOMS: atom_id res chain seq x y z
N MET A 1 -56.19 23.27 -29.11
CA MET A 1 -57.55 22.97 -28.59
C MET A 1 -57.53 21.49 -28.21
N ALA A 2 -57.70 21.02 -26.99
CA ALA A 2 -58.26 21.60 -25.78
C ALA A 2 -57.48 21.15 -24.53
N GLU A 3 -57.69 21.93 -23.49
CA GLU A 3 -57.10 22.00 -22.17
C GLU A 3 -57.91 21.21 -21.13
N LYS A 4 -57.24 20.74 -20.05
CA LYS A 4 -57.67 20.74 -18.62
C LYS A 4 -57.08 19.53 -17.85
N ALA A 5 -56.83 19.53 -16.54
CA ALA A 5 -56.47 20.50 -15.49
C ALA A 5 -56.70 19.81 -14.13
N ALA A 6 -55.82 20.05 -13.14
CA ALA A 6 -56.00 19.91 -11.67
C ALA A 6 -56.31 18.49 -11.11
N ASP A 7 -56.09 18.10 -9.85
CA ASP A 7 -55.90 18.75 -8.54
C ASP A 7 -55.35 17.65 -7.57
N LYS A 8 -54.15 17.76 -6.99
CA LYS A 8 -53.80 18.13 -5.59
C LYS A 8 -54.31 17.28 -4.40
N PRO A 9 -53.60 17.35 -3.24
CA PRO A 9 -53.51 16.29 -2.21
C PRO A 9 -54.27 16.59 -0.91
N ALA A 10 -54.51 15.55 -0.09
CA ALA A 10 -54.97 15.65 1.30
C ALA A 10 -54.60 14.34 2.04
N LYS A 11 -54.39 14.23 3.36
CA LYS A 11 -54.55 15.14 4.50
C LYS A 11 -53.82 14.54 5.72
N LYS A 12 -53.43 15.47 6.60
CA LYS A 12 -52.93 15.38 7.98
C LYS A 12 -53.62 14.36 8.90
N THR A 13 -52.90 13.94 9.95
CA THR A 13 -53.42 13.99 11.33
C THR A 13 -52.29 14.14 12.36
N ALA A 14 -52.47 15.11 13.24
CA ALA A 14 -51.68 15.37 14.45
C ALA A 14 -52.42 14.80 15.68
N LYS A 15 -51.71 14.43 16.74
CA LYS A 15 -52.25 14.48 18.11
C LYS A 15 -51.13 14.67 19.15
N LYS A 16 -51.56 15.19 20.29
CA LYS A 16 -50.91 16.13 21.22
C LYS A 16 -50.71 15.48 22.61
N ALA A 17 -49.99 16.21 23.49
CA ALA A 17 -49.99 16.15 24.97
C ALA A 17 -48.95 15.18 25.60
N ALA A 18 -48.33 15.40 26.77
CA ALA A 18 -48.45 16.41 27.83
C ALA A 18 -47.14 16.47 28.64
N ALA A 19 -46.91 17.57 29.36
CA ALA A 19 -45.80 17.77 30.29
C ALA A 19 -46.06 17.14 31.68
N LYS A 20 -45.00 16.64 32.34
CA LYS A 20 -44.90 16.59 33.82
C LYS A 20 -43.43 16.58 34.27
N LYS A 21 -43.07 17.58 35.09
CA LYS A 21 -41.80 17.69 35.83
C LYS A 21 -41.74 16.60 36.91
N SER A 22 -40.60 15.93 37.06
CA SER A 22 -40.12 15.49 38.37
C SER A 22 -38.60 15.47 38.43
N THR A 23 -38.09 15.98 39.54
CA THR A 23 -36.70 16.19 39.92
C THR A 23 -36.08 14.91 40.50
N ARG A 24 -34.93 14.43 40.00
CA ARG A 24 -33.92 13.75 40.85
C ARG A 24 -32.55 13.54 40.18
N LYS A 25 -31.52 14.01 40.89
CA LYS A 25 -30.11 13.56 41.02
C LYS A 25 -29.24 13.26 39.78
N LYS A 26 -28.32 14.20 39.56
CA LYS A 26 -26.86 14.08 39.32
C LYS A 26 -26.30 12.64 39.24
N ALA A 27 -25.86 12.25 38.05
CA ALA A 27 -24.71 11.38 37.84
C ALA A 27 -23.96 11.85 36.59
N THR A 28 -22.80 12.46 36.82
CA THR A 28 -21.85 12.93 35.80
C THR A 28 -21.28 11.73 35.04
N LYS A 29 -21.86 11.37 33.89
CA LYS A 29 -21.17 10.56 32.89
C LYS A 29 -20.15 11.45 32.18
N LYS A 30 -18.88 11.36 32.61
CA LYS A 30 -17.73 11.84 31.85
C LYS A 30 -17.83 11.24 30.45
N LYS A 31 -18.21 12.06 29.47
CA LYS A 31 -18.08 11.76 28.05
C LYS A 31 -16.58 11.71 27.79
N ALA A 32 -16.02 10.49 27.78
CA ALA A 32 -14.65 10.27 27.35
C ALA A 32 -14.54 10.81 25.92
N THR A 33 -13.98 12.00 25.79
CA THR A 33 -13.44 12.49 24.53
C THR A 33 -12.49 11.39 24.04
N LYS A 34 -12.86 10.70 22.96
CA LYS A 34 -11.93 9.87 22.18
C LYS A 34 -10.77 10.79 21.81
N LYS A 35 -9.70 10.77 22.62
CA LYS A 35 -8.39 11.23 22.17
C LYS A 35 -8.11 10.41 20.93
N LYS A 36 -8.09 11.06 19.76
CA LYS A 36 -7.47 10.52 18.56
C LYS A 36 -6.10 10.03 19.03
N GLY A 37 -5.93 8.71 19.07
CA GLY A 37 -4.64 8.13 19.36
C GLY A 37 -3.68 8.71 18.33
N ALA A 38 -2.73 9.52 18.79
CA ALA A 38 -1.57 9.87 18.01
C ALA A 38 -1.04 8.56 17.41
N LYS A 39 -0.90 8.49 16.08
CA LYS A 39 -0.23 7.36 15.43
C LYS A 39 1.09 7.18 16.15
N LYS A 40 1.20 6.12 16.97
CA LYS A 40 2.44 5.70 17.62
C LYS A 40 3.44 5.59 16.49
N GLY A 41 4.43 6.47 16.45
CA GLY A 41 5.51 6.39 15.47
C GLY A 41 6.05 4.98 15.51
N SER A 42 5.80 4.22 14.45
CA SER A 42 6.35 2.88 14.29
C SER A 42 7.85 3.03 14.52
N ARG A 43 8.40 2.34 15.53
CA ARG A 43 9.84 2.06 15.53
C ARG A 43 10.06 1.21 14.29
N ARG A 44 10.34 1.87 13.17
CA ARG A 44 10.60 1.20 11.91
C ARG A 44 11.73 0.21 12.18
N GLY A 45 11.47 -1.06 11.88
CA GLY A 45 12.35 -2.18 12.17
C GLY A 45 13.64 -2.12 11.36
N LYS A 46 14.43 -3.18 11.48
CA LYS A 46 15.69 -3.39 10.75
C LYS A 46 15.52 -3.03 9.27
N PRO A 47 16.52 -2.39 8.63
CA PRO A 47 16.45 -2.12 7.20
C PRO A 47 16.30 -3.41 6.40
N LEU A 48 15.57 -3.32 5.29
CA LEU A 48 15.37 -4.43 4.35
C LEU A 48 16.37 -4.28 3.20
N VAL A 49 17.03 -5.35 2.81
CA VAL A 49 17.83 -5.44 1.59
C VAL A 49 17.16 -6.44 0.66
N ILE A 50 16.82 -6.00 -0.55
CA ILE A 50 16.24 -6.85 -1.58
C ILE A 50 17.30 -7.07 -2.66
N VAL A 51 17.65 -8.33 -2.86
CA VAL A 51 18.53 -8.76 -3.94
C VAL A 51 17.74 -9.60 -4.94
N GLU A 52 18.32 -9.87 -6.08
CA GLU A 52 17.66 -10.63 -7.13
C GLU A 52 17.58 -12.13 -6.82
N SER A 53 18.68 -12.78 -6.43
CA SER A 53 18.77 -14.24 -6.30
C SER A 53 18.89 -14.71 -4.84
N PRO A 54 18.33 -15.89 -4.48
CA PRO A 54 18.48 -16.45 -3.13
C PRO A 54 19.93 -16.71 -2.72
N ALA A 55 20.80 -17.03 -3.68
CA ALA A 55 22.22 -17.25 -3.43
C ALA A 55 22.90 -15.95 -2.98
N LYS A 56 22.67 -14.83 -3.70
CA LYS A 56 23.12 -13.50 -3.28
C LYS A 56 22.59 -13.13 -1.90
N ALA A 57 21.31 -13.43 -1.63
CA ALA A 57 20.71 -13.11 -0.33
C ALA A 57 21.44 -13.81 0.83
N LYS A 58 21.77 -15.10 0.66
CA LYS A 58 22.56 -15.85 1.65
C LYS A 58 23.94 -15.23 1.86
N THR A 59 24.62 -14.85 0.78
CA THR A 59 25.96 -14.23 0.85
C THR A 59 25.93 -12.87 1.54
N ILE A 60 25.05 -11.96 1.12
CA ILE A 60 24.91 -10.63 1.72
C ILE A 60 24.48 -10.72 3.19
N ASN A 61 23.62 -11.69 3.55
CA ASN A 61 23.23 -11.89 4.94
C ASN A 61 24.40 -12.30 5.85
N ARG A 62 25.40 -13.03 5.33
CA ARG A 62 26.63 -13.34 6.09
C ARG A 62 27.46 -12.08 6.39
N TYR A 63 27.51 -11.14 5.47
CA TYR A 63 28.26 -9.89 5.65
C TYR A 63 27.54 -8.90 6.57
N LEU A 64 26.23 -8.73 6.41
CA LEU A 64 25.45 -7.73 7.14
C LEU A 64 25.00 -8.20 8.53
N GLY A 65 24.90 -9.52 8.73
CA GLY A 65 24.44 -10.12 9.98
C GLY A 65 23.01 -9.72 10.37
N ASP A 66 22.70 -9.83 11.66
CA ASP A 66 21.35 -9.63 12.19
C ASP A 66 20.89 -8.16 12.17
N GLY A 67 21.72 -7.20 11.76
CA GLY A 67 21.33 -5.80 11.65
C GLY A 67 20.32 -5.53 10.54
N TYR A 68 20.23 -6.43 9.56
CA TYR A 68 19.45 -6.28 8.34
C TYR A 68 18.51 -7.47 8.13
N VAL A 69 17.45 -7.23 7.37
CA VAL A 69 16.63 -8.31 6.82
C VAL A 69 16.97 -8.42 5.34
N VAL A 70 17.53 -9.54 4.90
CA VAL A 70 17.87 -9.76 3.49
C VAL A 70 16.84 -10.69 2.85
N LYS A 71 16.27 -10.29 1.71
CA LYS A 71 15.28 -11.06 0.94
C LYS A 71 15.62 -11.08 -0.55
N ALA A 72 15.12 -12.07 -1.26
CA ALA A 72 15.32 -12.21 -2.71
C ALA A 72 14.00 -11.98 -3.46
N SER A 73 14.02 -11.27 -4.59
CA SER A 73 12.88 -11.17 -5.52
C SER A 73 12.72 -12.42 -6.41
N VAL A 74 13.79 -13.22 -6.50
CA VAL A 74 13.92 -14.39 -7.36
C VAL A 74 13.79 -13.98 -8.84
N GLY A 75 14.51 -12.94 -9.24
CA GLY A 75 14.42 -12.33 -10.58
C GLY A 75 13.30 -11.28 -10.68
N HIS A 76 12.69 -11.19 -11.87
CA HIS A 76 11.65 -10.20 -12.18
C HIS A 76 10.35 -10.45 -11.39
N VAL A 77 9.65 -9.36 -11.05
CA VAL A 77 8.36 -9.39 -10.34
C VAL A 77 7.20 -8.92 -11.21
N ARG A 78 7.49 -8.09 -12.22
CA ARG A 78 6.55 -7.56 -13.19
C ARG A 78 7.11 -7.76 -14.60
N ASP A 79 6.22 -7.85 -15.57
CA ASP A 79 6.53 -8.05 -16.98
C ASP A 79 5.38 -7.54 -17.84
N LEU A 80 5.61 -7.42 -19.15
CA LEU A 80 4.55 -7.14 -20.12
C LEU A 80 3.58 -8.34 -20.26
N PRO A 81 2.31 -8.10 -20.62
CA PRO A 81 1.36 -9.17 -20.90
C PRO A 81 1.86 -10.09 -22.01
N LYS A 82 2.00 -11.38 -21.73
CA LYS A 82 2.52 -12.37 -22.71
C LYS A 82 1.67 -12.54 -23.98
N SER A 83 0.39 -12.18 -23.93
CA SER A 83 -0.58 -12.45 -25.00
C SER A 83 -1.07 -11.18 -25.72
N LYS A 84 -0.50 -10.01 -25.42
CA LYS A 84 -0.82 -8.72 -26.04
C LYS A 84 0.48 -7.93 -26.23
N ILE A 85 0.48 -6.91 -27.09
CA ILE A 85 1.67 -6.06 -27.31
C ILE A 85 2.15 -5.43 -25.99
N GLY A 86 1.23 -5.07 -25.09
CA GLY A 86 1.59 -4.56 -23.76
C GLY A 86 2.21 -3.16 -23.77
N ILE A 87 2.24 -2.50 -24.93
CA ILE A 87 2.75 -1.14 -25.13
C ILE A 87 1.65 -0.36 -25.84
N ASP A 88 1.31 0.80 -25.29
CA ASP A 88 0.36 1.73 -25.89
C ASP A 88 1.09 2.69 -26.84
N VAL A 89 1.00 2.42 -28.14
CA VAL A 89 1.68 3.22 -29.18
C VAL A 89 1.10 4.62 -29.35
N ASP A 90 -0.16 4.82 -28.94
CA ASP A 90 -0.85 6.09 -29.07
C ASP A 90 -0.54 7.00 -27.86
N ASN A 91 -0.27 6.42 -26.69
CA ASN A 91 0.08 7.12 -25.46
C ASN A 91 1.58 7.08 -25.17
N ASN A 92 2.39 7.59 -26.09
CA ASN A 92 3.85 7.78 -25.91
C ASN A 92 4.59 6.50 -25.49
N PHE A 93 4.20 5.36 -26.07
CA PHE A 93 4.76 4.03 -25.81
C PHE A 93 4.63 3.59 -24.33
N GLU A 94 3.53 3.96 -23.67
CA GLU A 94 3.31 3.60 -22.26
C GLU A 94 3.22 2.07 -22.08
N PRO A 95 4.12 1.46 -21.28
CA PRO A 95 4.11 0.03 -21.04
C PRO A 95 3.06 -0.37 -20.00
N GLN A 96 2.30 -1.42 -20.29
CA GLN A 96 1.36 -2.03 -19.36
C GLN A 96 2.03 -3.16 -18.60
N TYR A 97 2.54 -2.89 -17.41
CA TYR A 97 3.21 -3.91 -16.60
C TYR A 97 2.23 -4.69 -15.71
N LEU A 98 2.28 -6.02 -15.82
CA LEU A 98 1.52 -6.97 -15.01
C LEU A 98 2.44 -7.73 -14.05
N THR A 99 1.91 -8.13 -12.90
CA THR A 99 2.61 -9.06 -12.01
C THR A 99 2.76 -10.43 -12.66
N ILE A 100 3.96 -10.99 -12.63
CA ILE A 100 4.24 -12.32 -13.17
C ILE A 100 3.48 -13.39 -12.37
N ARG A 101 2.91 -14.39 -13.07
CA ARG A 101 2.20 -15.52 -12.43
C ARG A 101 3.15 -16.25 -11.48
N GLY A 102 2.67 -16.59 -10.28
CA GLY A 102 3.47 -17.25 -9.24
C GLY A 102 4.33 -16.32 -8.38
N LYS A 103 4.47 -15.03 -8.73
CA LYS A 103 5.24 -14.04 -7.93
C LYS A 103 4.42 -13.28 -6.89
N LYS A 104 3.11 -13.53 -6.81
CA LYS A 104 2.19 -12.81 -5.91
C LYS A 104 2.59 -12.94 -4.44
N ASP A 105 2.97 -14.15 -4.01
CA ASP A 105 3.34 -14.39 -2.61
C ASP A 105 4.66 -13.70 -2.24
N ILE A 106 5.63 -13.71 -3.16
CA ILE A 106 6.91 -12.98 -3.00
C ILE A 106 6.66 -11.49 -2.87
N ILE A 107 5.85 -10.90 -3.76
CA ILE A 107 5.53 -9.46 -3.68
C ILE A 107 4.83 -9.13 -2.36
N LYS A 108 3.90 -9.97 -1.90
CA LYS A 108 3.21 -9.79 -0.62
C LYS A 108 4.18 -9.85 0.55
N GLU A 109 5.12 -10.80 0.54
CA GLU A 109 6.16 -10.92 1.56
C GLU A 109 7.07 -9.70 1.58
N LEU A 110 7.60 -9.30 0.41
CA LEU A 110 8.47 -8.14 0.26
C LEU A 110 7.76 -6.86 0.67
N LYS A 111 6.48 -6.69 0.34
CA LYS A 111 5.68 -5.53 0.74
C LYS A 111 5.50 -5.48 2.25
N THR A 112 5.17 -6.61 2.87
CA THR A 112 5.04 -6.71 4.33
C THR A 112 6.36 -6.41 5.04
N ALA A 113 7.48 -6.87 4.49
CA ALA A 113 8.82 -6.58 5.02
C ALA A 113 9.17 -5.09 4.85
N ALA A 114 8.88 -4.51 3.69
CA ALA A 114 9.15 -3.11 3.37
C ALA A 114 8.35 -2.15 4.27
N GLU A 115 7.08 -2.44 4.55
CA GLU A 115 6.24 -1.66 5.48
C GLU A 115 6.80 -1.64 6.90
N LYS A 116 7.44 -2.73 7.33
CA LYS A 116 8.08 -2.84 8.65
C LYS A 116 9.45 -2.18 8.69
N ALA A 117 10.15 -2.09 7.57
CA ALA A 117 11.53 -1.59 7.51
C ALA A 117 11.61 -0.05 7.53
N LYS A 118 12.69 0.48 8.15
CA LYS A 118 12.99 1.93 8.11
C LYS A 118 13.35 2.40 6.72
N THR A 119 14.23 1.65 6.08
CA THR A 119 14.81 1.91 4.76
C THR A 119 14.80 0.59 3.99
N VAL A 120 14.56 0.67 2.69
CA VAL A 120 14.63 -0.46 1.77
C VAL A 120 15.79 -0.23 0.82
N TYR A 121 16.79 -1.09 0.89
CA TYR A 121 17.92 -1.12 -0.02
C TYR A 121 17.61 -2.06 -1.19
N LEU A 122 17.64 -1.52 -2.40
CA LEU A 122 17.52 -2.28 -3.65
C LEU A 122 18.93 -2.58 -4.12
N ALA A 123 19.30 -3.85 -4.05
CA ALA A 123 20.62 -4.36 -4.34
C ALA A 123 20.63 -5.46 -5.43
N PRO A 124 19.90 -5.31 -6.56
CA PRO A 124 20.14 -6.14 -7.73
C PRO A 124 21.49 -5.78 -8.39
N ASP A 125 21.88 -6.55 -9.40
CA ASP A 125 23.19 -6.38 -10.04
C ASP A 125 23.33 -4.99 -10.70
N PRO A 126 24.56 -4.48 -10.85
CA PRO A 126 24.82 -3.14 -11.38
C PRO A 126 24.83 -3.14 -12.93
N ASP A 127 23.83 -3.77 -13.51
CA ASP A 127 23.62 -3.86 -14.95
C ASP A 127 22.22 -3.36 -15.34
N ARG A 128 21.93 -3.35 -16.64
CA ARG A 128 20.64 -2.87 -17.17
C ARG A 128 19.46 -3.69 -16.62
N GLU A 129 19.64 -5.00 -16.48
CA GLU A 129 18.62 -5.90 -15.95
C GLU A 129 18.36 -5.62 -14.47
N GLY A 130 19.42 -5.43 -13.69
CA GLY A 130 19.31 -5.09 -12.28
C GLY A 130 18.64 -3.73 -12.05
N GLU A 131 18.89 -2.72 -12.87
CA GLU A 131 18.15 -1.45 -12.79
C GLU A 131 16.66 -1.61 -13.11
N ASP A 132 16.32 -2.41 -14.14
CA ASP A 132 14.93 -2.73 -14.45
C ASP A 132 14.23 -3.44 -13.28
N ILE A 133 14.91 -4.42 -12.67
CA ILE A 133 14.43 -5.11 -11.47
C ILE A 133 14.26 -4.15 -10.29
N ALA A 134 15.23 -3.26 -10.04
CA ALA A 134 15.15 -2.29 -8.96
C ALA A 134 13.94 -1.37 -9.16
N TRP A 135 13.75 -0.85 -10.37
CA TRP A 135 12.62 -0.01 -10.71
C TRP A 135 11.29 -0.76 -10.52
N HIS A 136 11.18 -1.96 -11.07
CA HIS A 136 9.98 -2.79 -10.92
C HIS A 136 9.66 -3.15 -9.46
N LEU A 137 10.66 -3.39 -8.63
CA LEU A 137 10.48 -3.62 -7.20
C LEU A 137 9.99 -2.36 -6.50
N LYS A 138 10.58 -1.21 -6.79
CA LYS A 138 10.15 0.08 -6.22
C LYS A 138 8.67 0.33 -6.51
N GLU A 139 8.27 0.17 -7.77
CA GLU A 139 6.89 0.36 -8.23
C GLU A 139 5.93 -0.70 -7.66
N ALA A 140 6.32 -1.98 -7.68
CA ALA A 140 5.47 -3.06 -7.17
C ALA A 140 5.22 -2.96 -5.65
N LEU A 141 6.20 -2.44 -4.92
CA LEU A 141 6.15 -2.31 -3.46
C LEU A 141 5.58 -0.95 -3.02
N GLY A 142 5.40 0.01 -3.93
CA GLY A 142 4.93 1.36 -3.63
C GLY A 142 5.89 2.10 -2.70
N LEU A 143 7.19 2.05 -3.02
CA LEU A 143 8.21 2.69 -2.20
C LEU A 143 8.38 4.16 -2.61
N GLU A 144 8.29 5.03 -1.62
CA GLU A 144 8.66 6.44 -1.73
C GLU A 144 10.18 6.59 -1.91
N ASP A 145 10.59 7.65 -2.62
CA ASP A 145 12.01 7.93 -2.96
C ASP A 145 12.91 8.13 -1.74
N ASP A 146 12.36 8.62 -0.64
CA ASP A 146 13.09 8.80 0.61
C ASP A 146 13.46 7.46 1.27
N ARG A 147 12.62 6.43 1.07
CA ARG A 147 12.72 5.10 1.68
C ARG A 147 13.44 4.09 0.82
N ALA A 148 13.43 4.24 -0.51
CA ALA A 148 14.16 3.39 -1.44
C ALA A 148 15.60 3.90 -1.61
N LYS A 149 16.59 3.03 -1.43
CA LYS A 149 18.01 3.33 -1.65
C LYS A 149 18.61 2.30 -2.58
N ARG A 150 19.13 2.74 -3.73
CA ARG A 150 19.86 1.88 -4.65
C ARG A 150 21.27 1.62 -4.11
N VAL A 151 21.70 0.37 -4.12
CA VAL A 151 23.05 -0.06 -3.71
C VAL A 151 23.65 -0.89 -4.83
N THR A 152 24.81 -0.49 -5.33
CA THR A 152 25.56 -1.19 -6.39
C THR A 152 26.89 -1.68 -5.83
N PHE A 153 27.33 -2.86 -6.25
CA PHE A 153 28.63 -3.44 -5.89
C PHE A 153 29.06 -4.39 -7.00
N ASN A 154 30.36 -4.49 -7.25
CA ASN A 154 30.93 -5.30 -8.33
C ASN A 154 31.71 -6.52 -7.81
N GLU A 155 32.00 -6.59 -6.50
CA GLU A 155 32.81 -7.63 -5.83
C GLU A 155 32.28 -7.90 -4.42
#